data_AF-A0A2T3ZAJ2-F1
#
_entry.id   AF-A0A2T3ZAJ2-F1
#
_cell.length_a   1.000
_cell.length_b   1.000
_cell.length_c   1.000
_cell.angle_alpha   90.00
_cell.angle_beta   90.00
_cell.angle_gamma   90.00
#
_symmetry.space_group_name_H-M   'P 1'
#
loop_
_entity.id
_entity.type
_entity.pdbx_description
1 polymer ?
#
loop_
_entity_poly.entity_id
_entity_poly.type
_entity_poly.pdbx_seq_one_letter_code
_entity_poly.pdbx_strand_id
1 'polypeptide(L)'
;IEARDKNGCSPLHLAVKSGYKGSIREHVRVLVGLGADVNTADSNGSTPLHSAAQLRGFAGIVHELLQAGARIDQKDKNGRTPLHLAAKSKCLDNIELLVSRGANIEAVDADGKNPQMLADKGCNGWWAQRVHAEAIFTGAAADS
;
A
#
# COMPACT_ATOMS: atom_id res chain seq x y z
N ILE A 1 -4.83 18.22 -14.40
CA ILE A 1 -4.96 16.90 -13.74
C ILE A 1 -4.22 16.81 -12.40
N GLU A 2 -3.17 17.59 -12.18
CA GLU A 2 -2.42 17.67 -10.91
C GLU A 2 -3.03 18.68 -9.90
N ALA A 3 -4.32 19.00 -10.01
CA ALA A 3 -4.94 19.98 -9.13
C ALA A 3 -4.99 19.43 -7.69
N ARG A 4 -4.36 20.14 -6.76
CA ARG A 4 -4.33 19.77 -5.35
C ARG A 4 -5.37 20.56 -4.57
N ASP A 5 -6.16 19.87 -3.76
CA ASP A 5 -7.05 20.51 -2.80
C ASP A 5 -6.22 21.15 -1.65
N LYS A 6 -6.87 21.90 -0.75
CA LYS A 6 -6.26 22.52 0.45
C LYS A 6 -5.51 21.49 1.33
N ASN A 7 -5.88 20.22 1.22
CA ASN A 7 -5.24 19.10 1.91
C ASN A 7 -4.12 18.41 1.09
N GLY A 8 -3.68 19.01 -0.02
CA GLY A 8 -2.67 18.42 -0.91
C GLY A 8 -3.14 17.20 -1.71
N CYS A 9 -4.41 16.80 -1.55
CA CYS A 9 -4.98 15.64 -2.23
C CYS A 9 -5.06 15.89 -3.74
N SER A 10 -4.44 15.00 -4.53
CA SER A 10 -4.64 14.93 -5.97
C SER A 10 -6.02 14.34 -6.31
N PRO A 11 -6.51 14.49 -7.56
CA PRO A 11 -7.77 13.88 -7.98
C PRO A 11 -7.75 12.35 -7.80
N LEU A 12 -6.58 11.73 -7.92
CA LEU A 12 -6.38 10.31 -7.69
C LEU A 12 -6.57 9.92 -6.21
N HIS A 13 -6.14 10.77 -5.27
CA HIS A 13 -6.45 10.57 -3.85
C HIS A 13 -7.94 10.65 -3.57
N LEU A 14 -8.61 11.66 -4.15
CA LEU A 14 -10.04 11.86 -3.96
C LEU A 14 -10.84 10.71 -4.56
N ALA A 15 -10.43 10.19 -5.72
CA ALA A 15 -11.00 8.98 -6.29
C ALA A 15 -10.93 7.84 -5.25
N VAL A 16 -9.73 7.48 -4.78
CA VAL A 16 -9.55 6.37 -3.81
C VAL A 16 -10.31 6.60 -2.50
N LYS A 17 -10.35 7.84 -1.98
CA LYS A 17 -11.08 8.19 -0.75
C LYS A 17 -12.60 8.22 -0.91
N SER A 18 -13.12 8.51 -2.11
CA SER A 18 -14.57 8.69 -2.33
C SER A 18 -15.40 7.42 -2.15
N GLY A 19 -14.78 6.23 -2.16
CA GLY A 19 -15.44 5.00 -1.73
C GLY A 19 -16.60 4.50 -2.63
N TYR A 20 -16.83 5.10 -3.80
CA TYR A 20 -17.80 4.60 -4.78
C TYR A 20 -17.27 3.29 -5.43
N LYS A 21 -17.46 2.18 -4.71
CA LYS A 21 -16.90 0.85 -5.02
C LYS A 21 -17.15 0.37 -6.44
N GLY A 22 -18.25 0.80 -7.07
CA GLY A 22 -18.60 0.39 -8.43
C GLY A 22 -17.76 1.03 -9.54
N SER A 23 -17.24 2.24 -9.33
CA SER A 23 -16.57 3.01 -10.39
C SER A 23 -15.14 3.42 -10.05
N ILE A 24 -14.67 3.17 -8.83
CA ILE A 24 -13.33 3.58 -8.41
C ILE A 24 -12.23 3.09 -9.35
N ARG A 25 -12.32 1.84 -9.81
CA ARG A 25 -11.32 1.25 -10.72
C ARG A 25 -11.25 2.00 -12.05
N GLU A 26 -12.41 2.38 -12.59
CA GLU A 26 -12.49 3.17 -13.81
C GLU A 26 -11.89 4.56 -13.61
N HIS A 27 -12.23 5.23 -12.50
CA HIS A 27 -11.67 6.55 -12.20
C HIS A 27 -10.14 6.51 -12.06
N VAL A 28 -9.59 5.49 -11.39
CA VAL A 28 -8.14 5.31 -11.27
C VAL A 28 -7.51 5.07 -12.65
N ARG A 29 -8.08 4.19 -13.47
CA ARG A 29 -7.58 3.91 -14.83
C ARG A 29 -7.62 5.13 -15.73
N VAL A 30 -8.74 5.85 -15.74
CA VAL A 30 -8.89 7.08 -16.53
C VAL A 30 -7.88 8.13 -16.07
N LEU A 31 -7.74 8.37 -14.76
CA LEU A 31 -6.78 9.35 -14.24
C LEU A 31 -5.33 8.97 -14.58
N VAL A 32 -4.96 7.69 -14.42
CA VAL A 32 -3.63 7.19 -14.79
C VAL A 32 -3.40 7.32 -16.30
N GLY A 33 -4.38 6.96 -17.13
CA GLY A 33 -4.31 7.09 -18.58
C GLY A 33 -4.23 8.54 -19.07
N LEU A 34 -4.79 9.48 -18.31
CA LEU A 34 -4.64 10.92 -18.53
C LEU A 34 -3.28 11.48 -18.07
N GLY A 35 -2.42 10.65 -17.47
CA GLY A 35 -1.09 11.05 -17.00
C GLY A 35 -1.05 11.59 -15.57
N ALA A 36 -2.02 11.24 -14.72
CA ALA A 36 -1.97 11.62 -13.30
C ALA A 36 -0.81 10.91 -12.58
N ASP A 37 -0.06 11.65 -11.75
CA ASP A 37 1.04 11.07 -10.98
C ASP A 37 0.51 10.21 -9.81
N VAL A 38 0.74 8.90 -9.92
CA VAL A 38 0.39 7.89 -8.90
C VAL A 38 1.23 7.96 -7.64
N ASN A 39 2.36 8.67 -7.68
CA ASN A 39 3.28 8.87 -6.56
C ASN A 39 3.09 10.21 -5.86
N THR A 40 2.13 11.03 -6.33
CA THR A 40 1.77 12.27 -5.66
C THR A 40 1.46 11.98 -4.19
N ALA A 41 2.08 12.74 -3.30
CA ALA A 41 1.80 12.69 -1.87
C ALA A 41 0.85 13.82 -1.47
N ASP A 42 -0.12 13.52 -0.61
CA ASP A 42 -0.99 14.51 0.02
C ASP A 42 -0.26 15.30 1.12
N SER A 43 -0.95 16.21 1.81
CA SER A 43 -0.35 17.00 2.90
C SER A 43 0.16 16.15 4.07
N ASN A 44 -0.21 14.87 4.17
CA ASN A 44 0.28 13.93 5.17
C ASN A 44 1.43 13.06 4.64
N GLY A 45 1.91 13.30 3.42
CA GLY A 45 2.89 12.44 2.76
C GLY A 45 2.30 11.11 2.28
N SER A 46 0.98 10.91 2.42
CA SER A 46 0.32 9.69 1.98
C SER A 46 0.15 9.73 0.47
N THR A 47 0.35 8.59 -0.18
CA THR A 47 0.09 8.42 -1.63
C THR A 47 -1.28 7.78 -1.86
N PRO A 48 -1.78 7.75 -3.11
CA PRO A 48 -2.96 6.97 -3.46
C PRO A 48 -2.83 5.50 -3.05
N LEU A 49 -1.62 4.94 -3.12
CA LEU A 49 -1.33 3.57 -2.67
C LEU A 49 -1.50 3.40 -1.15
N HIS A 50 -1.10 4.38 -0.34
CA HIS A 50 -1.35 4.37 1.11
C HIS A 50 -2.85 4.32 1.41
N SER A 51 -3.62 5.16 0.72
CA SER A 51 -5.08 5.21 0.88
C SER A 51 -5.74 3.89 0.45
N ALA A 52 -5.32 3.31 -0.68
CA ALA A 52 -5.84 2.05 -1.18
C ALA A 52 -5.48 0.87 -0.27
N ALA A 53 -4.25 0.84 0.24
CA ALA A 53 -3.77 -0.21 1.15
C ALA A 53 -4.55 -0.25 2.47
N GLN A 54 -5.01 0.91 2.95
CA GLN A 54 -5.82 1.03 4.17
C GLN A 54 -7.25 0.47 4.00
N LEU A 55 -7.81 0.47 2.77
CA LEU A 55 -9.21 0.12 2.51
C LEU A 55 -9.39 -1.37 2.17
N ARG A 56 -10.37 -2.03 2.82
CA ARG A 56 -10.74 -3.43 2.53
C ARG A 56 -11.42 -3.55 1.17
N GLY A 57 -11.04 -4.58 0.40
CA GLY A 57 -11.60 -4.85 -0.92
C GLY A 57 -11.02 -3.98 -2.05
N PHE A 58 -9.95 -3.24 -1.79
CA PHE A 58 -9.27 -2.39 -2.77
C PHE A 58 -8.03 -3.07 -3.39
N ALA A 59 -7.86 -4.38 -3.20
CA ALA A 59 -6.74 -5.14 -3.77
C ALA A 59 -6.61 -4.95 -5.29
N GLY A 60 -7.73 -4.90 -6.02
CA GLY A 60 -7.72 -4.59 -7.45
C GLY A 60 -7.17 -3.19 -7.77
N ILE A 61 -7.41 -2.19 -6.93
CA ILE A 61 -6.88 -0.83 -7.09
C ILE A 61 -5.40 -0.77 -6.74
N VAL A 62 -5.00 -1.43 -5.65
CA VAL A 62 -3.59 -1.58 -5.28
C VAL A 62 -2.80 -2.20 -6.45
N HIS A 63 -3.35 -3.23 -7.08
CA HIS A 63 -2.74 -3.88 -8.24
C HIS A 63 -2.53 -2.92 -9.42
N GLU A 64 -3.56 -2.15 -9.78
CA GLU A 64 -3.53 -1.18 -10.89
C GLU A 64 -2.56 -0.03 -10.59
N LEU A 65 -2.56 0.50 -9.37
CA LEU A 65 -1.62 1.54 -8.95
C LEU A 65 -0.17 1.06 -9.04
N LEU A 66 0.11 -0.18 -8.61
CA LEU A 66 1.43 -0.78 -8.74
C LEU A 66 1.82 -1.00 -10.20
N GLN A 67 0.90 -1.43 -11.06
CA GLN A 67 1.15 -1.53 -12.50
C GLN A 67 1.43 -0.17 -13.15
N ALA A 68 0.79 0.88 -12.65
CA ALA A 68 1.02 2.26 -13.08
C ALA A 68 2.34 2.87 -12.55
N GLY A 69 3.16 2.10 -11.82
CA GLY A 69 4.45 2.57 -11.30
C GLY A 69 4.38 3.26 -9.93
N ALA A 70 3.36 2.97 -9.13
CA ALA A 70 3.31 3.43 -7.75
C ALA A 70 4.44 2.81 -6.91
N ARG A 71 5.09 3.64 -6.12
CA ARG A 71 6.17 3.24 -5.21
C ARG A 71 5.62 2.48 -4.01
N ILE A 72 5.94 1.19 -3.96
CA ILE A 72 5.42 0.25 -2.95
C ILE A 72 5.91 0.54 -1.53
N ASP A 73 7.14 1.06 -1.39
CA ASP A 73 7.79 1.35 -0.12
C ASP A 73 7.88 2.85 0.19
N GLN A 74 7.11 3.69 -0.52
CA GLN A 74 7.09 5.12 -0.21
C GLN A 74 6.61 5.31 1.23
N LYS A 75 7.31 6.15 2.00
CA LYS A 75 6.96 6.45 3.38
C LYS A 75 6.10 7.71 3.46
N ASP A 76 5.07 7.68 4.29
CA ASP A 76 4.32 8.87 4.69
C ASP A 76 5.11 9.74 5.70
N LYS A 77 4.53 10.84 6.15
CA LYS A 77 5.17 11.72 7.16
C LYS A 77 5.46 11.04 8.49
N ASN A 78 4.78 9.93 8.80
CA ASN A 78 4.99 9.14 10.00
C ASN A 78 5.98 7.99 9.74
N GLY A 79 6.66 7.97 8.59
CA GLY A 79 7.56 6.89 8.21
C GLY A 79 6.86 5.59 7.81
N ARG A 80 5.52 5.58 7.74
CA ARG A 80 4.74 4.36 7.46
C ARG A 80 4.72 4.11 5.96
N THR A 81 4.92 2.86 5.59
CA THR A 81 4.71 2.38 4.21
C THR A 81 3.25 1.95 4.01
N PRO A 82 2.77 1.77 2.76
CA PRO A 82 1.46 1.20 2.48
C PRO A 82 1.20 -0.11 3.23
N LEU A 83 2.24 -0.94 3.41
CA LEU A 83 2.16 -2.19 4.16
C LEU A 83 1.84 -1.99 5.65
N HIS A 84 2.41 -0.96 6.29
CA HIS A 84 2.07 -0.60 7.68
C HIS A 84 0.58 -0.26 7.81
N LEU A 85 0.03 0.48 6.85
CA LEU A 85 -1.39 0.84 6.86
C LEU A 85 -2.29 -0.36 6.60
N ALA A 86 -1.93 -1.25 5.68
CA ALA A 86 -2.65 -2.49 5.42
C ALA A 86 -2.68 -3.40 6.66
N ALA A 87 -1.54 -3.51 7.35
CA ALA A 87 -1.41 -4.26 8.61
C ALA A 87 -2.29 -3.67 9.71
N LYS A 88 -2.24 -2.34 9.90
CA LYS A 88 -3.08 -1.62 10.88
C LYS A 88 -4.57 -1.79 10.61
N SER A 89 -4.99 -1.80 9.34
CA SER A 89 -6.38 -2.02 8.93
C SER A 89 -6.81 -3.50 8.90
N LYS A 90 -5.87 -4.43 9.15
CA LYS A 90 -6.07 -5.89 9.07
C LYS A 90 -6.57 -6.35 7.68
N CYS A 91 -6.10 -5.71 6.63
CA CYS A 91 -6.48 -5.99 5.24
C CYS A 91 -5.58 -7.09 4.65
N LEU A 92 -5.85 -8.36 4.97
CA LEU A 92 -5.01 -9.49 4.55
C LEU A 92 -4.79 -9.53 3.03
N ASP A 93 -5.83 -9.31 2.22
CA ASP A 93 -5.71 -9.31 0.75
C ASP A 93 -4.71 -8.26 0.24
N ASN A 94 -4.71 -7.07 0.85
CA ASN A 94 -3.79 -6.00 0.48
C ASN A 94 -2.37 -6.29 0.99
N ILE A 95 -2.24 -6.88 2.19
CA ILE A 95 -0.95 -7.31 2.74
C ILE A 95 -0.33 -8.36 1.81
N GLU A 96 -1.10 -9.39 1.47
CA GLU A 96 -0.66 -10.47 0.58
C GLU A 96 -0.26 -9.95 -0.80
N LEU A 97 -1.06 -9.05 -1.38
CA LEU A 97 -0.74 -8.45 -2.66
C LEU A 97 0.53 -7.58 -2.60
N LEU A 98 0.70 -6.76 -1.56
CA LEU A 98 1.88 -5.92 -1.39
C LEU A 98 3.14 -6.77 -1.19
N VAL A 99 3.08 -7.80 -0.33
CA VAL A 99 4.20 -8.72 -0.09
C VAL A 99 4.54 -9.52 -1.35
N SER A 100 3.52 -10.04 -2.06
CA SER A 100 3.72 -10.72 -3.35
C SER A 100 4.35 -9.82 -4.42
N ARG A 101 4.30 -8.50 -4.25
CA ARG A 101 4.91 -7.50 -5.13
C ARG A 101 6.27 -7.00 -4.62
N GLY A 102 6.79 -7.59 -3.56
CA GLY A 102 8.10 -7.26 -3.00
C GLY A 102 8.10 -6.09 -2.03
N ALA A 103 6.96 -5.76 -1.39
CA ALA A 103 6.93 -4.74 -0.34
C ALA A 103 7.87 -5.13 0.81
N ASN A 104 8.62 -4.15 1.33
CA ASN A 104 9.53 -4.39 2.44
C ASN A 104 8.76 -4.62 3.76
N ILE A 105 8.71 -5.87 4.20
CA ILE A 105 8.08 -6.30 5.45
C ILE A 105 8.86 -5.88 6.71
N GLU A 106 10.16 -5.57 6.56
CA GLU A 106 11.04 -5.14 7.66
C GLU A 106 11.13 -3.62 7.78
N ALA A 107 10.46 -2.88 6.88
CA ALA A 107 10.42 -1.43 6.96
C ALA A 107 9.92 -1.00 8.34
N VAL A 108 10.58 -0.04 8.97
CA VAL A 108 10.13 0.55 10.23
C VAL A 108 9.54 1.94 9.99
N ASP A 109 8.47 2.24 10.72
CA ASP A 109 7.89 3.58 10.83
C ASP A 109 8.70 4.49 11.77
N ALA A 110 8.26 5.74 11.93
CA ALA A 110 8.94 6.70 12.80
C ALA A 110 8.94 6.30 14.28
N ASP A 111 8.03 5.41 14.70
CA ASP A 111 7.97 4.85 16.06
C ASP A 111 8.87 3.61 16.21
N GLY A 112 9.62 3.23 15.16
CA GLY A 112 10.45 2.03 15.13
C GLY A 112 9.65 0.74 15.03
N LYS A 113 8.37 0.82 14.65
CA LYS A 113 7.49 -0.37 14.52
C LYS A 113 7.48 -0.82 13.07
N ASN A 114 7.61 -2.12 12.86
CA ASN A 114 7.40 -2.73 11.56
C ASN A 114 5.89 -3.00 11.31
N PRO A 115 5.45 -3.32 10.07
CA PRO A 115 4.06 -3.62 9.78
C PRO A 115 3.50 -4.75 10.62
N GLN A 116 4.30 -5.78 10.89
CA GLN A 116 3.90 -6.92 11.71
C GLN A 116 3.55 -6.49 13.15
N MET A 117 4.32 -5.58 13.76
CA MET A 117 4.06 -5.03 15.10
C MET A 117 2.81 -4.15 15.14
N LEU A 118 2.39 -3.56 14.01
CA LEU A 118 1.14 -2.81 13.89
C LEU A 118 -0.06 -3.70 13.56
N ALA A 119 0.16 -4.93 13.12
CA ALA A 119 -0.91 -5.88 12.88
C ALA A 119 -1.56 -6.26 14.21
N ASP A 120 -2.89 -6.26 14.25
CA ASP A 120 -3.60 -6.72 15.45
C ASP A 120 -3.38 -8.23 15.65
N LYS A 121 -3.51 -8.72 16.89
CA LYS A 121 -3.18 -10.10 17.28
C LYS A 121 -3.85 -11.17 16.42
N GLY A 122 -5.01 -10.87 15.81
CA GLY A 122 -5.70 -11.76 14.88
C GLY A 122 -5.04 -11.93 13.50
N CYS A 123 -4.26 -10.95 13.04
CA CYS A 123 -3.47 -11.05 11.81
C CYS A 123 -2.13 -11.76 12.02
N ASN A 124 -1.70 -11.96 13.27
CA ASN A 124 -0.46 -12.65 13.59
C ASN A 124 -0.42 -14.08 13.04
N GLY A 125 -1.57 -14.73 12.82
CA GLY A 125 -1.62 -16.04 12.15
C GLY A 125 -1.11 -16.00 10.71
N TRP A 126 -1.49 -14.97 9.93
CA TRP A 126 -1.00 -14.78 8.57
C TRP A 126 0.50 -14.48 8.56
N TRP A 127 0.94 -13.56 9.42
CA TRP A 127 2.36 -13.24 9.56
C TRP A 127 3.15 -14.49 10.00
N ALA A 128 2.76 -15.17 11.09
CA ALA A 128 3.44 -16.35 11.60
C ALA A 128 3.55 -17.50 10.59
N GLN A 129 2.54 -17.70 9.73
CA GLN A 129 2.54 -18.76 8.73
C GLN A 129 3.38 -18.43 7.48
N ARG A 130 3.48 -17.15 7.08
CA ARG A 130 4.17 -16.76 5.83
C ARG A 130 5.59 -16.23 5.98
N VAL A 131 5.97 -15.55 7.08
CA VAL A 131 7.40 -15.22 7.26
C VAL A 131 8.26 -16.48 7.40
N HIS A 132 7.72 -17.59 7.92
CA HIS A 132 8.43 -18.88 7.91
C HIS A 132 8.50 -19.53 6.51
N ALA A 133 7.52 -19.30 5.63
CA ALA A 133 7.53 -19.84 4.27
C ALA A 133 8.48 -19.07 3.34
N GLU A 134 8.58 -17.75 3.48
CA GLU A 134 9.46 -16.91 2.66
C GLU A 134 10.92 -16.91 3.14
N ALA A 135 11.19 -17.11 4.43
CA ALA A 135 12.55 -17.31 4.94
C ALA A 135 13.22 -18.58 4.39
N ILE A 136 12.44 -19.59 4.00
CA ILE A 136 12.94 -20.81 3.34
C ILE A 136 13.23 -20.56 1.85
N PHE A 137 12.56 -19.59 1.21
CA PHE A 137 12.75 -19.31 -0.23
C PHE A 137 13.87 -18.30 -0.51
N THR A 138 14.12 -17.34 0.41
CA THR A 138 15.26 -16.40 0.27
C THR A 138 16.58 -16.97 0.80
N GLY A 139 16.58 -18.15 1.42
CA GLY A 139 17.77 -18.84 1.92
C GLY A 139 18.49 -19.74 0.89
N ALA A 140 18.02 -19.82 -0.37
CA ALA A 140 18.57 -20.74 -1.38
C ALA A 140 19.27 -20.03 -2.56
N ALA A 141 19.86 -18.86 -2.34
CA ALA A 141 20.69 -18.17 -3.35
C ALA A 141 22.00 -17.61 -2.77
N ALA A 142 22.60 -18.31 -1.81
CA ALA A 142 23.96 -18.04 -1.37
C ALA A 142 24.63 -19.35 -0.91
N ASP A 143 24.88 -20.27 -1.83
CA ASP A 143 25.92 -21.29 -1.64
C ASP A 143 26.64 -21.54 -2.97
N SER A 144 27.92 -21.15 -3.03
CA SER A 144 29.06 -21.73 -3.78
C SER A 144 30.20 -20.70 -3.90
#